data_AF-A0A2E7AIX1-F1
#
_entry.id   AF-A0A2E7AIX1-F1
#
_cell.length_a   1.000
_cell.length_b   1.000
_cell.length_c   1.000
_cell.angle_alpha   90.00
_cell.angle_beta   90.00
_cell.angle_gamma   90.00
#
_symmetry.space_group_name_H-M   'P 1'
#
loop_
_entity.id
_entity.type
_entity.pdbx_description
1 polymer ?
#
loop_
_entity_poly.entity_id
_entity_poly.type
_entity_poly.pdbx_seq_one_letter_code
_entity_poly.pdbx_strand_id
1 'polypeptide(L)'
;MGRRASSGLNATAIIGIAAVVLVFVAAGALLLKKGKTEGFTGQPLPVEETFSNATALRRNEYTVEGKVFRIESRDSGVGVCLMVGSEAGEDEAVFIKVPEEIATINLERDVTYAFKIRVGEGGVNVATAIKKP
;
A
#
# COMPACT_ATOMS: atom_id res chain seq x y z
N MET A 1 -52.27 -45.90 0.65
CA MET A 1 -51.14 -46.03 -0.30
C MET A 1 -50.27 -44.78 -0.20
N GLY A 2 -49.13 -44.86 0.50
CA GLY A 2 -48.19 -43.73 0.61
C GLY A 2 -47.19 -43.77 -0.53
N ARG A 3 -47.29 -42.84 -1.49
CA ARG A 3 -46.24 -42.64 -2.50
C ARG A 3 -45.03 -42.01 -1.80
N ARG A 4 -43.97 -42.78 -1.54
CA ARG A 4 -42.68 -42.21 -1.14
C ARG A 4 -42.12 -41.46 -2.34
N ALA A 5 -42.09 -40.13 -2.27
CA ALA A 5 -41.36 -39.31 -3.22
C ALA A 5 -39.86 -39.58 -3.01
N SER A 6 -39.25 -40.41 -3.86
CA SER A 6 -37.79 -40.51 -3.93
C SER A 6 -37.28 -39.30 -4.72
N SER A 7 -37.25 -38.14 -4.06
CA SER A 7 -36.49 -37.00 -4.57
C SER A 7 -35.02 -37.29 -4.35
N GLY A 8 -34.41 -38.01 -5.30
CA GLY A 8 -32.97 -38.21 -5.33
C GLY A 8 -32.28 -36.85 -5.38
N LEU A 9 -31.37 -36.63 -4.44
CA LEU A 9 -30.61 -35.39 -4.34
C LEU A 9 -29.92 -35.14 -5.69
N ASN A 10 -30.23 -34.02 -6.35
CA ASN A 10 -29.66 -33.70 -7.66
C ASN A 10 -28.19 -33.31 -7.49
N ALA A 11 -27.31 -34.30 -7.57
CA ALA A 11 -25.87 -34.13 -7.42
C ALA A 11 -25.31 -33.05 -8.35
N THR A 12 -25.83 -32.95 -9.58
CA THR A 12 -25.46 -31.91 -10.54
C THR A 12 -25.83 -30.52 -10.05
N ALA A 13 -27.04 -30.35 -9.47
CA ALA A 13 -27.46 -29.09 -8.89
C ALA A 13 -26.59 -28.69 -7.69
N ILE A 14 -26.22 -29.66 -6.84
CA ILE A 14 -25.35 -29.42 -5.68
C ILE A 14 -23.96 -28.98 -6.11
N ILE A 15 -23.37 -29.69 -7.07
CA ILE A 15 -22.05 -29.34 -7.62
C ILE A 15 -22.10 -27.96 -8.27
N GLY A 16 -23.17 -27.65 -9.01
CA GLY A 16 -23.38 -26.33 -9.60
C GLY A 16 -23.44 -25.21 -8.57
N ILE A 17 -24.22 -25.39 -7.50
CA ILE A 17 -24.31 -24.42 -6.41
C ILE A 17 -22.96 -24.25 -5.70
N ALA A 18 -22.26 -25.35 -5.40
CA ALA A 18 -20.95 -25.30 -4.76
C ALA A 18 -19.90 -24.54 -5.60
N ALA A 19 -19.90 -24.76 -6.92
CA ALA A 19 -19.01 -24.05 -7.83
C ALA A 19 -19.28 -22.53 -7.85
N VAL A 20 -20.55 -22.13 -7.88
CA VAL A 20 -20.93 -20.70 -7.85
C VAL A 20 -20.52 -20.05 -6.53
N VAL A 21 -20.75 -20.72 -5.40
CA VAL A 21 -20.33 -20.22 -4.08
C VAL A 21 -18.81 -20.04 -4.02
N LEU A 22 -18.03 -21.01 -4.52
CA LEU A 22 -16.58 -20.89 -4.58
C LEU A 22 -16.10 -19.70 -5.41
N VAL A 23 -16.72 -19.46 -6.57
CA VAL A 23 -16.40 -18.28 -7.40
C VAL A 23 -16.70 -16.98 -6.66
N PHE A 24 -17.85 -16.88 -6.00
CA PHE A 24 -18.20 -15.69 -5.22
C PHE A 24 -17.26 -15.45 -4.04
N VAL A 25 -16.88 -16.51 -3.30
CA VAL A 25 -15.93 -16.41 -2.19
C VAL A 25 -14.55 -16.01 -2.69
N ALA A 26 -14.08 -16.59 -3.79
CA ALA A 26 -12.79 -16.23 -4.39
C ALA A 26 -12.78 -14.77 -4.88
N ALA A 27 -13.83 -14.34 -5.59
CA ALA A 27 -13.98 -12.95 -6.04
C ALA A 27 -14.04 -11.98 -4.86
N GLY A 28 -14.83 -12.29 -3.83
CA GLY A 28 -14.91 -11.50 -2.60
C GLY A 28 -13.56 -11.41 -1.87
N ALA A 29 -12.83 -12.52 -1.76
CA ALA A 29 -11.51 -12.54 -1.12
C ALA A 29 -10.47 -11.71 -1.90
N LEU A 30 -10.49 -11.76 -3.23
CA LEU A 30 -9.61 -10.93 -4.07
C LEU A 30 -9.93 -9.44 -3.94
N LEU A 31 -11.21 -9.07 -3.89
CA LEU A 31 -11.63 -7.70 -3.66
C LEU A 31 -11.22 -7.18 -2.28
N LEU A 32 -11.37 -8.01 -1.23
CA LEU A 32 -10.97 -7.66 0.13
C LEU A 32 -9.45 -7.51 0.30
N LYS A 33 -8.64 -8.32 -0.39
CA LYS A 33 -7.17 -8.18 -0.38
C LYS A 33 -6.71 -6.84 -0.96
N LYS A 34 -7.42 -6.31 -1.97
CA LYS A 34 -7.10 -5.01 -2.57
C LYS A 34 -7.32 -3.83 -1.60
N GLY A 35 -8.12 -4.01 -0.54
CA GLY A 35 -8.46 -2.96 0.42
C GLY A 35 -7.69 -3.00 1.75
N LYS A 36 -6.82 -3.99 1.98
CA LYS A 36 -6.01 -4.05 3.21
C LYS A 36 -4.76 -3.20 3.02
N THR A 37 -4.75 -2.01 3.60
CA THR A 37 -3.53 -1.22 3.72
C THR A 37 -2.67 -1.83 4.83
N GLU A 38 -1.65 -2.61 4.45
CA GLU A 38 -0.66 -3.13 5.40
C GLU A 38 0.33 -2.03 5.85
N GLY A 39 0.31 -0.87 5.19
CA GLY A 39 1.05 0.33 5.57
C GLY A 39 0.50 1.10 6.78
N PHE A 40 0.86 2.37 6.86
CA PHE A 40 0.40 3.27 7.92
C PHE A 40 -1.00 3.80 7.64
N THR A 41 -1.78 4.04 8.69
CA THR A 41 -3.02 4.83 8.61
C THR A 41 -2.69 6.32 8.73
N GLY A 42 -3.31 7.15 7.88
CA GLY A 42 -3.10 8.59 7.88
C GLY A 42 -3.54 9.24 6.56
N GLN A 43 -3.23 10.53 6.41
CA GLN A 43 -3.46 11.24 5.15
C GLN A 43 -2.43 10.76 4.12
N PRO A 44 -2.83 10.28 2.92
CA PRO A 44 -1.87 9.94 1.88
C PRO A 44 -1.14 11.21 1.40
N LEU A 45 0.13 11.09 1.07
CA LEU A 45 0.91 12.19 0.49
C LEU A 45 0.30 12.58 -0.87
N PRO A 46 -0.11 13.86 -1.09
CA PRO A 46 -0.48 14.33 -2.42
C PRO A 46 0.79 14.45 -3.29
N VAL A 47 1.06 13.40 -4.06
CA VAL A 47 2.29 13.27 -4.87
C VAL A 47 2.42 14.44 -5.85
N GLU A 48 1.37 14.76 -6.60
CA GLU A 48 1.36 15.87 -7.57
C GLU A 48 1.63 17.24 -6.92
N GLU A 49 1.09 17.46 -5.72
CA GLU A 49 1.32 18.70 -4.96
C GLU A 49 2.75 18.79 -4.43
N THR A 50 3.43 17.65 -4.24
CA THR A 50 4.84 17.62 -3.85
C THR A 50 5.72 18.26 -4.93
N PHE A 51 5.44 18.03 -6.20
CA PHE A 51 6.25 18.58 -7.29
C PHE A 51 5.85 20.00 -7.70
N SER A 52 4.57 20.35 -7.55
CA SER A 52 4.09 21.69 -7.88
C SER A 52 4.26 22.70 -6.75
N ASN A 53 4.07 22.29 -5.48
CA ASN A 53 4.19 23.15 -4.31
C ASN A 53 4.40 22.39 -2.98
N ALA A 54 5.53 21.67 -2.84
CA ALA A 54 5.86 20.97 -1.58
C ALA A 54 5.85 21.86 -0.33
N THR A 55 6.05 23.18 -0.48
CA THR A 55 6.04 24.12 0.64
C THR A 55 4.65 24.25 1.30
N ALA A 56 3.57 24.08 0.53
CA ALA A 56 2.20 24.10 1.07
C ALA A 56 1.91 22.90 1.98
N LEU A 57 2.61 21.78 1.76
CA LEU A 57 2.45 20.54 2.52
C LEU A 57 3.13 20.57 3.90
N ARG A 58 3.86 21.64 4.21
CA ARG A 58 4.57 21.79 5.49
C ARG A 58 3.62 21.71 6.68
N ARG A 59 4.18 21.31 7.83
CA ARG A 59 3.49 21.17 9.13
C ARG A 59 2.44 20.06 9.19
N ASN A 60 2.24 19.31 8.11
CA ASN A 60 1.40 18.13 8.09
C ASN A 60 2.25 16.85 8.15
N GLU A 61 1.63 15.75 8.56
CA GLU A 61 2.19 14.40 8.48
C GLU A 61 1.40 13.60 7.45
N TYR A 62 2.11 12.92 6.56
CA TYR A 62 1.53 12.11 5.50
C TYR A 62 2.03 10.68 5.57
N THR A 63 1.29 9.80 4.90
CA THR A 63 1.65 8.41 4.67
C THR A 63 1.96 8.22 3.20
N VAL A 64 3.02 7.46 2.91
CA VAL A 64 3.41 7.13 1.55
C VAL A 64 3.88 5.69 1.51
N GLU A 65 3.40 4.95 0.53
CA GLU A 65 3.79 3.57 0.28
C GLU A 65 4.33 3.49 -1.15
N GLY A 66 5.47 2.82 -1.32
CA GLY A 66 6.10 2.74 -2.62
C GLY A 66 7.25 1.75 -2.64
N LYS A 67 7.66 1.41 -3.85
CA LYS A 67 8.78 0.49 -4.11
C LYS A 67 10.09 1.27 -4.07
N VAL A 68 11.08 0.80 -3.32
CA VAL A 68 12.38 1.47 -3.24
C VAL A 68 13.12 1.37 -4.57
N PHE A 69 13.34 2.51 -5.22
CA PHE A 69 14.11 2.64 -6.45
C PHE A 69 15.60 2.82 -6.18
N ARG A 70 15.93 3.69 -5.21
CA ARG A 70 17.30 4.08 -4.87
C ARG A 70 17.45 4.33 -3.38
N ILE A 71 18.62 4.00 -2.86
CA ILE A 71 19.07 4.27 -1.50
C ILE A 71 20.41 5.00 -1.58
N GLU A 72 20.55 6.11 -0.85
CA GLU A 72 21.75 6.95 -0.81
C GLU A 72 22.21 7.15 0.64
N SER A 73 23.41 6.71 0.99
CA SER A 73 24.00 6.99 2.31
C SER A 73 24.31 8.47 2.47
N ARG A 74 24.00 9.07 3.63
CA ARG A 74 24.29 10.47 3.94
C ARG A 74 24.79 10.60 5.38
N ASP A 75 25.44 11.72 5.69
CA ASP A 75 26.03 11.96 7.02
C ASP A 75 24.98 11.99 8.15
N SER A 76 23.72 12.27 7.82
CA SER A 76 22.61 12.36 8.79
C SER A 76 21.55 11.27 8.58
N GLY A 77 21.96 10.07 8.17
CA GLY A 77 21.09 8.93 7.90
C GLY A 77 21.08 8.51 6.42
N VAL A 78 19.90 8.23 5.88
CA VAL A 78 19.76 7.64 4.53
C VAL A 78 18.75 8.42 3.69
N GLY A 79 19.07 8.69 2.43
CA GLY A 79 18.11 9.15 1.43
C GLY A 79 17.48 7.98 0.70
N VAL A 80 16.16 7.96 0.57
CA VAL A 80 15.41 6.89 -0.09
C VAL A 80 14.53 7.49 -1.17
N CYS A 81 14.62 6.99 -2.39
CA CYS A 81 13.67 7.31 -3.45
C CYS A 81 12.69 6.16 -3.61
N LEU A 82 11.40 6.46 -3.47
CA LEU A 82 10.30 5.51 -3.70
C LEU A 82 9.66 5.79 -5.06
N MET A 83 9.35 4.73 -5.81
CA MET A 83 8.34 4.80 -6.86
C MET A 83 6.96 4.71 -6.19
N VAL A 84 6.16 5.76 -6.36
CA VAL A 84 4.82 5.88 -5.78
C VAL A 84 3.84 6.05 -6.94
N GLY A 85 2.74 5.31 -6.92
CA GLY A 85 1.69 5.46 -7.94
C GLY A 85 1.06 6.85 -7.86
N SER A 86 1.00 7.55 -8.98
CA SER A 86 0.29 8.83 -9.13
C SER A 86 -1.12 8.60 -9.69
N GLU A 87 -2.05 9.52 -9.40
CA GLU A 87 -3.40 9.48 -9.98
C GLU A 87 -3.38 9.70 -11.49
N ALA A 88 -2.36 10.41 -12.00
CA ALA A 88 -2.09 10.60 -13.43
C ALA A 88 -1.65 9.31 -14.17
N GLY A 89 -1.43 8.20 -13.46
CA GLY A 89 -1.17 6.88 -14.04
C GLY A 89 0.30 6.54 -14.29
N GLU A 90 1.22 7.48 -14.10
CA GLU A 90 2.67 7.24 -14.11
C GLU A 90 3.22 7.19 -12.68
N ASP A 91 4.14 6.26 -12.41
CA ASP A 91 4.79 6.20 -11.10
C ASP A 91 5.76 7.37 -10.95
N GLU A 92 5.68 8.09 -9.84
CA GLU A 92 6.51 9.25 -9.54
C GLU A 92 7.55 8.92 -8.46
N ALA A 93 8.75 9.49 -8.61
CA ALA A 93 9.86 9.26 -7.70
C ALA A 93 9.83 10.24 -6.53
N VAL A 94 9.41 9.77 -5.35
CA VAL A 94 9.38 10.58 -4.12
C VAL A 94 10.65 10.36 -3.31
N PHE A 95 11.41 11.43 -3.08
CA PHE A 95 12.57 11.42 -2.19
C PHE A 95 12.15 11.62 -0.73
N ILE A 96 12.69 10.78 0.15
CA ILE A 96 12.46 10.80 1.60
C ILE A 96 13.81 10.73 2.31
N LYS A 97 14.05 11.69 3.20
CA LYS A 97 15.16 11.63 4.15
C LYS A 97 14.75 10.76 5.33
N VAL A 98 15.52 9.73 5.60
CA VAL A 98 15.38 8.84 6.76
C VAL A 98 16.47 9.19 7.78
N PRO A 99 16.11 9.82 8.91
CA PRO A 99 17.03 10.06 10.01
C PRO A 99 17.58 8.75 10.59
N GLU A 100 18.81 8.78 11.09
CA GLU A 100 19.49 7.60 11.65
C GLU A 100 18.72 6.99 12.83
N GLU A 101 18.03 7.84 13.61
CA GLU A 101 17.27 7.43 14.80
C GLU A 101 16.10 6.49 14.48
N ILE A 102 15.61 6.50 13.22
CA ILE A 102 14.50 5.65 12.78
C ILE A 102 14.92 4.65 11.68
N ALA A 103 16.18 4.65 11.24
CA ALA A 103 16.75 3.72 10.27
C ALA A 103 17.01 2.33 10.92
N THR A 104 16.05 1.82 11.69
CA THR A 104 16.19 0.59 12.50
C THR A 104 15.97 -0.68 11.69
N ILE A 105 15.46 -0.56 10.46
CA ILE A 105 15.26 -1.68 9.53
C ILE A 105 16.23 -1.57 8.36
N ASN A 106 16.72 -2.70 7.87
CA ASN A 106 17.50 -2.73 6.63
C ASN A 106 16.56 -2.43 5.45
N LEU A 107 16.85 -1.35 4.72
CA LEU A 107 16.11 -0.98 3.52
C LEU A 107 16.74 -1.66 2.32
N GLU A 108 15.90 -2.32 1.53
CA GLU A 108 16.31 -3.05 0.34
C GLU A 108 15.74 -2.39 -0.92
N ARG A 109 16.52 -2.39 -2.00
CA ARG A 109 16.02 -1.99 -3.32
C ARG A 109 14.99 -3.00 -3.80
N ASP A 110 14.07 -2.51 -4.62
CA ASP A 110 12.99 -3.28 -5.22
C ASP A 110 11.98 -3.90 -4.23
N VAL A 111 11.99 -3.44 -2.98
CA VAL A 111 11.03 -3.84 -1.94
C VAL A 111 10.07 -2.69 -1.65
N THR A 112 8.80 -3.01 -1.44
CA THR A 112 7.78 -2.04 -1.01
C THR A 112 7.91 -1.76 0.47
N TYR A 113 7.89 -0.48 0.83
CA TYR A 113 7.84 -0.02 2.21
C TYR A 113 6.80 1.08 2.36
N ALA A 114 6.25 1.21 3.56
CA ALA A 114 5.39 2.31 3.96
C ALA A 114 6.15 3.24 4.91
N PHE A 115 5.95 4.55 4.73
CA PHE A 115 6.56 5.59 5.53
C PHE A 115 5.49 6.52 6.09
N LYS A 116 5.70 6.98 7.33
CA LYS A 116 5.14 8.25 7.79
C LYS A 116 6.18 9.32 7.58
N ILE A 117 5.76 10.46 7.03
CA ILE A 117 6.65 11.56 6.69
C ILE A 117 6.07 12.88 7.17
N ARG A 118 6.96 13.79 7.58
CA ARG A 118 6.65 15.21 7.76
C ARG A 118 7.35 16.01 6.69
N VAL A 119 6.65 16.95 6.07
CA VAL A 119 7.27 17.86 5.11
C VAL A 119 7.93 19.01 5.87
N GLY A 120 9.26 19.05 5.78
CA GLY A 120 10.11 20.02 6.46
C GLY A 120 10.37 21.29 5.65
N GLU A 121 11.38 22.05 6.07
CA GLU A 121 11.83 23.22 5.33
C GLU A 121 12.27 22.86 3.91
N GLY A 122 12.05 23.77 2.97
CA GLY A 122 12.33 23.52 1.54
C GLY A 122 11.41 22.50 0.87
N GLY A 123 10.41 21.95 1.58
CA GLY A 123 9.53 20.91 1.01
C GLY A 123 10.12 19.50 1.08
N VAL A 124 11.16 19.29 1.88
CA VAL A 124 11.83 18.00 2.00
C VAL A 124 11.00 17.05 2.86
N ASN A 125 10.69 15.85 2.34
CA ASN A 125 10.04 14.80 3.11
C ASN A 125 11.04 14.19 4.10
N VAL A 126 10.70 14.19 5.39
CA VAL A 126 11.50 13.57 6.44
C VAL A 126 10.66 12.47 7.09
N ALA A 127 11.18 11.24 7.09
CA ALA A 127 10.50 10.12 7.70
C ALA A 127 10.42 10.27 9.22
N THR A 128 9.28 9.89 9.78
CA THR A 128 9.02 9.80 11.22
C THR A 128 8.78 8.35 11.66
N ALA A 129 8.39 7.47 10.74
CA ALA A 129 8.28 6.03 10.96
C ALA A 129 8.39 5.25 9.65
N ILE A 130 8.81 3.99 9.73
CA ILE A 130 8.96 3.09 8.58
C ILE A 130 8.39 1.72 8.94
N LYS A 131 7.71 1.08 7.99
CA LYS A 131 7.23 -0.30 8.10
C LYS A 131 7.40 -1.01 6.77
N LYS A 132 7.75 -2.30 6.82
CA LYS A 132 7.56 -3.21 5.69
C LYS A 132 6.12 -3.74 5.77
N PRO A 133 5.21 -3.36 4.85
CA PRO A 133 3.84 -3.84 4.83
C PRO A 133 3.80 -5.37 4.82
#